data_AF-A0A818PV22-F1
#
_entry.id   AF-A0A818PV22-F1
#
_cell.length_a   1.000
_cell.length_b   1.000
_cell.length_c   1.000
_cell.angle_alpha   90.00
_cell.angle_beta   90.00
_cell.angle_gamma   90.00
#
_symmetry.space_group_name_H-M   'P 1'
#
loop_
_entity.id
_entity.type
_entity.pdbx_description
1 polymer ?
#
loop_
_entity_poly.entity_id
_entity_poly.type
_entity_poly.pdbx_seq_one_letter_code
_entity_poly.pdbx_strand_id
1 'polypeptide(L)'
;MMEDVDDNDFDEELETKPTNENGANFNRALQKAAGHMENTFVAAFAGVILAVILLRDRTTYVSQIRDLMPQKKFDTMAFILKKFFVFMHMSVWSNFILF
;
A
#
# COMPACT_ATOMS: atom_id res chain seq x y z
N MET A 1 -35.19 13.97 -6.17
CA MET A 1 -33.94 13.68 -6.91
C MET A 1 -33.09 14.93 -6.76
N MET A 2 -31.96 14.96 -6.06
CA MET A 2 -31.08 13.93 -5.47
C MET A 2 -30.49 14.56 -4.19
N GLU A 3 -30.29 13.76 -3.15
CA GLU A 3 -29.32 14.04 -2.09
C GLU A 3 -27.92 13.91 -2.70
N ASP A 4 -27.04 14.87 -2.43
CA ASP A 4 -25.61 14.60 -2.41
C ASP A 4 -25.09 15.07 -1.06
N VAL A 5 -24.67 14.06 -0.30
CA VAL A 5 -24.16 14.09 1.07
C VAL A 5 -22.77 14.74 1.05
N ASP A 6 -22.62 15.78 1.86
CA ASP A 6 -21.34 16.41 2.18
C ASP A 6 -20.58 15.52 3.17
N ASP A 7 -19.98 14.44 2.65
CA ASP A 7 -19.02 13.62 3.38
C ASP A 7 -17.61 14.13 3.06
N ASN A 8 -17.06 14.96 3.93
CA ASN A 8 -15.85 14.67 4.72
C ASN A 8 -15.33 15.97 5.34
N ASP A 9 -15.87 16.28 6.53
CA ASP A 9 -15.14 16.88 7.64
C ASP A 9 -13.75 16.25 7.73
N PHE A 10 -12.68 16.96 7.35
CA PHE A 10 -11.32 16.84 7.91
C PHE A 10 -10.41 17.90 7.28
N ASP A 11 -10.76 19.18 7.40
CA ASP A 11 -9.85 20.29 7.13
C ASP A 11 -9.62 21.13 8.39
N GLU A 12 -9.29 20.46 9.50
CA GLU A 12 -8.69 21.13 10.66
C GLU A 12 -7.18 21.30 10.41
N GLU A 13 -6.86 22.44 9.80
CA GLU A 13 -5.74 23.32 10.16
C GLU A 13 -4.32 22.72 10.11
N LEU A 14 -3.79 22.60 8.89
CA LEU A 14 -2.34 22.62 8.63
C LEU A 14 -1.98 23.87 7.80
N GLU A 15 -2.19 25.05 8.39
CA GLU A 15 -1.62 26.30 7.86
C GLU A 15 -0.10 26.33 8.09
N THR A 16 0.64 25.90 7.08
CA THR A 16 1.97 26.45 6.78
C THR A 16 2.02 26.79 5.29
N LYS A 17 1.35 27.89 4.89
CA LYS A 17 1.29 28.36 3.49
C LYS A 17 2.68 28.45 2.86
N PRO A 18 3.06 27.53 1.95
CA PRO A 18 4.22 27.72 1.10
C PRO A 18 3.76 28.59 -0.09
N THR A 19 4.61 29.49 -0.58
CA THR A 19 4.39 30.29 -1.80
C THR A 19 3.69 29.45 -2.89
N ASN A 20 2.55 29.93 -3.39
CA ASN A 20 1.48 29.21 -4.12
C ASN A 20 1.93 28.07 -5.07
N GLU A 21 3.04 28.23 -5.80
CA GLU A 21 3.62 27.21 -6.68
C GLU A 21 4.36 26.08 -5.96
N ASN A 22 5.09 26.40 -4.89
CA ASN A 22 5.83 25.44 -4.08
C ASN A 22 4.90 24.59 -3.22
N GLY A 23 3.80 25.17 -2.71
CA GLY A 23 2.81 24.45 -1.93
C GLY A 23 2.02 23.43 -2.75
N ALA A 24 1.64 23.79 -3.98
CA ALA A 24 1.01 22.85 -4.90
C ALA A 24 1.94 21.69 -5.28
N ASN A 25 3.24 21.95 -5.47
CA ASN A 25 4.24 20.92 -5.75
C ASN A 25 4.48 19.99 -4.55
N PHE A 26 4.52 20.54 -3.33
CA PHE A 26 4.63 19.76 -2.10
C PHE A 26 3.42 18.85 -1.89
N ASN A 27 2.20 19.39 -2.02
CA ASN A 27 0.97 18.60 -1.88
C ASN A 27 0.88 17.47 -2.92
N ARG A 28 1.30 17.73 -4.17
CA ARG A 28 1.40 16.68 -5.21
C ARG A 28 2.44 15.61 -4.86
N ALA A 29 3.59 16.00 -4.33
CA ALA A 29 4.61 15.05 -3.90
C ALA A 29 4.12 14.19 -2.72
N LEU A 30 3.39 14.79 -1.79
CA LEU A 30 2.78 14.10 -0.65
C LEU A 30 1.71 13.10 -1.11
N GLN A 31 0.79 13.52 -1.99
CA GLN A 31 -0.21 12.62 -2.59
C GLN A 31 0.45 11.48 -3.38
N LYS A 32 1.53 11.77 -4.12
CA LYS A 32 2.29 10.75 -4.84
C LYS A 32 2.96 9.75 -3.90
N ALA A 33 3.46 10.22 -2.75
CA ALA A 33 4.01 9.35 -1.72
C ALA A 33 2.91 8.49 -1.07
N ALA A 34 1.75 9.07 -0.77
CA ALA A 34 0.59 8.35 -0.23
C ALA A 34 0.10 7.26 -1.21
N GLY A 35 -0.08 7.61 -2.49
CA GLY A 35 -0.45 6.63 -3.53
C GLY A 35 0.60 5.55 -3.75
N HIS A 36 1.89 5.86 -3.55
CA HIS A 36 2.94 4.83 -3.57
C HIS A 36 2.82 3.84 -2.40
N MET A 37 2.48 4.34 -1.21
CA MET A 37 2.24 3.49 -0.04
C MET A 37 1.00 2.61 -0.25
N GLU A 38 -0.10 3.18 -0.75
CA GLU A 38 -1.32 2.44 -1.07
C GLU A 38 -1.06 1.32 -2.09
N ASN A 39 -0.39 1.63 -3.19
CA ASN A 39 -0.04 0.63 -4.20
C ASN A 39 0.84 -0.49 -3.62
N THR A 40 1.76 -0.16 -2.70
CA THR A 40 2.59 -1.15 -2.00
C THR A 40 1.74 -2.04 -1.09
N PHE A 41 0.73 -1.47 -0.44
CA PHE A 41 -0.21 -2.17 0.44
C PHE A 41 -1.09 -3.15 -0.35
N VAL A 42 -1.68 -2.69 -1.45
CA VAL A 42 -2.49 -3.53 -2.36
C VAL A 42 -1.66 -4.68 -2.93
N ALA A 43 -0.43 -4.41 -3.39
CA ALA A 43 0.47 -5.44 -3.91
C ALA A 43 0.83 -6.49 -2.85
N ALA A 44 1.02 -6.07 -1.60
CA ALA A 44 1.30 -6.99 -0.51
C ALA A 44 0.12 -7.92 -0.21
N PHE A 45 -1.11 -7.41 -0.18
CA PHE A 45 -2.29 -8.27 -0.01
C PHE A 45 -2.49 -9.24 -1.16
N ALA A 46 -2.33 -8.79 -2.40
CA ALA A 46 -2.33 -9.68 -3.55
C ALA A 46 -1.27 -10.78 -3.40
N GLY A 47 -0.08 -10.43 -2.91
CA GLY A 47 0.98 -11.37 -2.55
C GLY A 47 0.56 -12.38 -1.46
N VAL A 48 -0.09 -11.94 -0.39
CA VAL A 48 -0.58 -12.85 0.66
C VAL A 48 -1.62 -13.83 0.11
N ILE A 49 -2.59 -13.34 -0.67
CA ILE A 49 -3.63 -14.16 -1.27
C ILE A 49 -3.02 -15.22 -2.19
N LEU A 50 -2.09 -14.82 -3.07
CA LEU A 50 -1.36 -15.75 -3.93
C LEU A 50 -0.55 -16.77 -3.13
N ALA A 51 0.10 -16.35 -2.03
CA ALA A 51 0.85 -17.26 -1.17
C ALA A 51 -0.06 -18.32 -0.53
N VAL A 52 -1.25 -17.93 -0.07
CA VAL A 52 -2.25 -18.85 0.49
C VAL A 52 -2.76 -19.83 -0.57
N ILE A 53 -2.99 -19.37 -1.81
CA ILE A 53 -3.38 -20.24 -2.92
C ILE A 53 -2.29 -21.28 -3.20
N LEU A 54 -1.02 -20.86 -3.27
CA LEU A 54 0.12 -21.76 -3.48
C LEU A 54 0.31 -22.78 -2.33
N LEU A 55 0.01 -22.38 -1.10
CA LEU A 55 0.09 -23.26 0.08
C LEU A 55 -1.02 -24.32 0.09
N ARG A 56 -2.23 -23.97 -0.39
CA ARG A 56 -3.38 -24.89 -0.44
C ARG A 56 -3.30 -25.85 -1.63
N ASP A 57 -2.74 -25.42 -2.74
CA ASP A 57 -2.79 -26.16 -4.00
C ASP A 57 -1.37 -26.33 -4.60
N ARG A 58 -0.78 -27.51 -4.38
CA ARG A 58 0.68 -27.71 -4.51
C ARG A 58 1.23 -27.77 -5.94
N THR A 59 0.43 -28.00 -6.98
CA THR A 59 1.00 -28.35 -8.31
C THR A 59 0.39 -27.61 -9.49
N THR A 60 -0.93 -27.53 -9.60
CA THR A 60 -1.59 -26.96 -10.79
C THR A 60 -1.50 -25.44 -10.85
N TYR A 61 -1.67 -24.75 -9.73
CA TYR A 61 -1.66 -23.29 -9.67
C TYR A 61 -0.25 -22.71 -9.56
N VAL A 62 0.70 -23.49 -9.04
CA VAL A 62 2.10 -23.06 -8.90
C VAL A 62 2.74 -22.78 -10.25
N SER A 63 2.50 -23.64 -11.26
CA SER A 63 3.05 -23.44 -12.61
C SER A 63 2.42 -22.21 -13.28
N GLN A 64 1.10 -22.05 -13.19
CA GLN A 64 0.38 -20.92 -13.78
C GLN A 64 0.81 -19.58 -13.18
N ILE A 65 0.88 -19.49 -11.85
CA ILE A 65 1.31 -18.27 -11.14
C ILE A 65 2.78 -17.97 -11.45
N ARG A 66 3.62 -19.00 -11.59
CA ARG A 66 5.02 -18.85 -11.97
C ARG A 66 5.18 -18.32 -13.39
N ASP A 67 4.35 -18.73 -14.33
CA ASP A 67 4.39 -18.21 -15.71
C ASP A 67 3.88 -16.77 -15.82
N LEU A 68 2.96 -16.36 -14.95
CA LEU A 68 2.48 -14.98 -14.84
C LEU A 68 3.47 -14.04 -14.15
N MET A 69 4.50 -14.58 -13.50
CA MET A 69 5.47 -13.81 -12.75
C MET A 69 6.66 -13.35 -13.59
N PRO A 70 7.13 -12.10 -13.41
CA PRO A 70 8.34 -11.64 -14.04
C PRO A 70 9.51 -12.56 -13.67
N GLN A 71 10.23 -13.03 -14.69
CA GLN A 71 11.37 -13.96 -14.56
C GLN A 71 11.02 -15.35 -13.99
N LYS A 72 9.74 -15.71 -13.87
CA LYS A 72 9.32 -17.01 -13.35
C LYS A 72 9.87 -17.34 -11.95
N LYS A 73 10.02 -16.32 -11.10
CA LYS A 73 10.57 -16.43 -9.75
C LYS A 73 9.64 -15.80 -8.73
N PHE A 74 9.64 -16.35 -7.51
CA PHE A 74 8.86 -15.83 -6.38
C PHE A 74 9.53 -14.69 -5.61
N ASP A 75 10.74 -14.32 -6.00
CA ASP A 75 11.59 -13.35 -5.30
C ASP A 75 10.93 -11.96 -5.20
N THR A 76 10.25 -11.50 -6.27
CA THR A 76 9.54 -10.21 -6.28
C THR A 76 8.40 -10.18 -5.27
N MET A 77 7.64 -11.28 -5.18
CA MET A 77 6.55 -11.42 -4.23
C MET A 77 7.08 -11.47 -2.79
N ALA A 78 8.14 -12.24 -2.54
CA ALA A 78 8.82 -12.27 -1.24
C ALA A 78 9.40 -10.90 -0.85
N PHE A 79 9.92 -10.14 -1.81
CA PHE A 79 10.43 -8.78 -1.58
C PHE A 79 9.33 -7.80 -1.15
N ILE A 80 8.16 -7.84 -1.81
CA ILE A 80 7.00 -7.01 -1.46
C ILE A 80 6.48 -7.37 -0.07
N LEU A 81 6.32 -8.67 0.22
CA LEU A 81 5.93 -9.17 1.54
C LEU A 81 6.90 -8.73 2.65
N LYS A 82 8.21 -8.77 2.39
CA LYS A 82 9.24 -8.30 3.33
C LYS A 82 9.13 -6.80 3.60
N LYS A 83 8.93 -5.99 2.55
CA LYS A 83 8.72 -4.54 2.69
C LYS A 83 7.47 -4.22 3.49
N PHE A 84 6.38 -4.95 3.25
CA PHE A 84 5.13 -4.81 3.98
C PHE A 84 5.30 -5.16 5.46
N PHE A 85 5.99 -6.26 5.77
CA PHE A 85 6.27 -6.65 7.15
C PHE A 85 7.08 -5.59 7.91
N VAL A 86 8.12 -5.04 7.27
CA VAL A 86 8.90 -3.92 7.83
C VAL A 86 8.03 -2.68 8.02
N PHE A 87 7.16 -2.37 7.06
CA PHE A 87 6.25 -1.23 7.16
C PHE A 87 5.24 -1.38 8.31
N MET A 88 4.65 -2.57 8.47
CA MET A 88 3.75 -2.90 9.58
C MET A 88 4.47 -2.79 10.92
N HIS A 89 5.73 -3.21 10.99
CA HIS A 89 6.53 -3.06 12.21
C HIS A 89 6.79 -1.58 12.55
N MET A 90 6.96 -0.71 11.55
CA MET A 90 7.13 0.74 11.75
C MET A 90 5.82 1.43 12.18
N SER A 91 4.66 1.03 11.66
CA SER A 91 3.37 1.59 12.05
C SER A 91 2.85 1.08 13.40
N VAL A 92 3.18 -0.16 13.77
CA VAL A 92 2.77 -0.79 15.04
C VAL A 92 3.64 -0.35 16.22
N TRP A 93 4.96 -0.13 16.03
CA TRP A 93 5.82 0.38 17.11
C TRP A 93 5.45 1.78 17.58
N SER A 94 4.84 2.61 16.72
CA SER A 94 4.29 3.90 17.14
C SER A 94 3.04 3.79 18.00
N ASN A 95 2.28 2.69 17.94
CA ASN A 95 1.06 2.49 18.73
C ASN A 95 1.25 1.58 19.95
N PHE A 96 2.28 0.74 19.99
CA PHE A 96 2.54 -0.17 21.13
C PHE A 96 3.28 0.50 22.31
N ILE A 97 3.81 1.71 22.13
CA ILE A 97 4.45 2.49 23.23
C ILE A 97 3.43 3.27 24.08
N LEU A 98 2.13 3.22 23.73
CA LEU A 98 1.05 3.94 24.44
C LEU A 98 0.11 3.04 25.26
N PHE A 99 0.47 1.78 25.52
CA PHE A 99 -0.21 0.92 26.50
C PHE A 99 0.76 0.33 27.54
#